data_AF-A0A940Q1A9-F1
#
_entry.id   AF-A0A940Q1A9-F1
#
_cell.length_a   1.000
_cell.length_b   1.000
_cell.length_c   1.000
_cell.angle_alpha   90.00
_cell.angle_beta   90.00
_cell.angle_gamma   90.00
#
_symmetry.space_group_name_H-M   'P 1'
#
loop_
_entity.id
_entity.type
_entity.pdbx_description
1 polymer ?
#
loop_
_entity_poly.entity_id
_entity_poly.type
_entity_poly.pdbx_seq_one_letter_code
_entity_poly.pdbx_strand_id
1 'polypeptide(L)'
;MGSYISTYMRSVEAALENESTDWDALKREHLVQIEFIQHERLIHLMVTIMCCLLLFIGMCVFFISELTPFLIVDGLLLILVFCYLIYYFYIENATQKLYRLYNRICLKAEPDNTTVRDAVGTNKMT
;
A
#
# COMPACT_ATOMS: atom_id res chain seq x y z
N MET A 1 12.28 -3.96 1.26
CA MET A 1 10.95 -4.49 1.65
C MET A 1 10.42 -5.61 0.76
N GLY A 2 10.62 -5.60 -0.57
CA GLY A 2 10.07 -6.64 -1.47
C GLY A 2 10.45 -8.09 -1.12
N SER A 3 11.64 -8.33 -0.56
CA SER A 3 12.08 -9.67 -0.17
C SER A 3 11.44 -10.22 1.11
N TYR A 4 10.97 -9.37 2.03
CA TYR A 4 10.35 -9.82 3.28
C TYR A 4 8.93 -10.32 3.02
N ILE A 5 8.17 -9.55 2.24
CA ILE A 5 6.79 -9.89 1.87
C ILE A 5 6.76 -11.20 1.06
N SER A 6 7.70 -11.42 0.15
CA SER A 6 7.75 -12.68 -0.62
C SER A 6 8.11 -13.89 0.26
N THR A 7 9.04 -13.75 1.20
CA THR A 7 9.37 -14.82 2.15
C THR A 7 8.19 -15.14 3.07
N TYR A 8 7.49 -14.12 3.56
CA TYR A 8 6.28 -14.29 4.38
C TYR A 8 5.12 -14.92 3.58
N MET A 9 4.89 -14.46 2.35
CA MET A 9 3.89 -15.08 1.47
C MET A 9 4.20 -16.56 1.24
N ARG A 10 5.48 -16.93 1.08
CA ARG A 10 5.89 -18.32 0.92
C ARG A 10 5.69 -19.14 2.20
N SER A 11 5.93 -18.57 3.38
CA SER A 11 5.63 -19.27 4.64
C SER A 11 4.13 -19.43 4.88
N VAL A 12 3.32 -18.45 4.46
CA VAL A 12 1.86 -18.53 4.51
C VAL A 12 1.33 -19.59 3.53
N GLU A 13 1.86 -19.64 2.31
CA GLU A 13 1.50 -20.69 1.33
C GLU A 13 1.91 -22.10 1.80
N ALA A 14 3.09 -22.24 2.43
CA ALA A 14 3.52 -23.50 3.03
C ALA A 14 2.68 -23.91 4.25
N ALA A 15 2.24 -22.94 5.07
CA ALA A 15 1.28 -23.17 6.15
C ALA A 15 -0.10 -23.54 5.60
N LEU A 16 -0.46 -23.01 4.42
CA LEU A 16 -1.69 -23.36 3.73
C LEU A 16 -1.74 -24.83 3.32
N GLU A 17 -0.61 -25.49 3.08
CA GLU A 17 -0.56 -26.92 2.74
C GLU A 17 -0.71 -27.84 3.98
N ASN A 18 -0.55 -27.32 5.19
CA ASN A 18 -0.71 -28.08 6.44
C ASN A 18 -2.10 -27.86 7.08
N GLU A 19 -2.85 -28.95 7.21
CA GLU A 19 -4.25 -28.97 7.66
C GLU A 19 -4.43 -28.69 9.17
N SER A 20 -3.34 -28.74 9.96
CA SER A 20 -3.34 -28.56 11.42
C SER A 20 -3.05 -27.12 11.91
N THR A 21 -3.04 -26.15 10.99
CA THR A 21 -2.69 -24.76 11.33
C THR A 21 -3.88 -24.03 11.94
N ASP A 22 -3.65 -23.28 13.03
CA ASP A 22 -4.65 -22.37 13.61
C ASP A 22 -4.89 -21.20 12.64
N TRP A 23 -5.93 -21.35 11.81
CA TRP A 23 -6.30 -20.39 10.78
C TRP A 23 -6.67 -19.02 11.35
N ASP A 24 -7.21 -18.95 12.57
CA ASP A 24 -7.58 -17.68 13.21
C ASP A 24 -6.34 -16.91 13.68
N ALA A 25 -5.33 -17.60 14.22
CA ALA A 25 -4.06 -16.99 14.57
C ALA A 25 -3.33 -16.44 13.32
N LEU A 26 -3.29 -17.22 12.24
CA LEU A 26 -2.64 -16.82 10.98
C LEU A 26 -3.37 -15.63 10.32
N LYS A 27 -4.71 -15.65 10.33
CA LYS A 27 -5.55 -14.55 9.84
C LYS A 27 -5.28 -13.25 10.60
N ARG A 28 -5.18 -13.34 11.94
CA ARG A 28 -4.88 -12.17 12.78
C ARG A 28 -3.50 -11.60 12.49
N GLU A 29 -2.48 -12.44 12.35
CA GLU A 29 -1.13 -11.98 12.00
C GLU A 29 -1.11 -11.32 10.62
N HIS A 30 -1.83 -11.89 9.65
CA HIS A 30 -1.94 -11.33 8.30
C HIS A 30 -2.63 -9.96 8.28
N LEU A 31 -3.68 -9.78 9.10
CA LEU A 31 -4.36 -8.49 9.25
C LEU A 31 -3.44 -7.41 9.81
N VAL A 32 -2.63 -7.74 10.82
CA VAL A 32 -1.63 -6.80 11.38
C VAL A 32 -0.63 -6.38 10.31
N GLN A 33 -0.20 -7.29 9.44
CA GLN A 33 0.70 -6.93 8.33
C GLN A 33 0.03 -6.04 7.28
N ILE A 34 -1.25 -6.30 6.96
CA ILE A 34 -2.04 -5.42 6.09
C ILE A 34 -2.12 -4.01 6.69
N GLU A 35 -2.42 -3.91 7.98
CA GLU A 35 -2.52 -2.63 8.70
C GLU A 35 -1.20 -1.86 8.67
N PHE A 36 -0.06 -2.52 8.86
CA PHE A 36 1.26 -1.90 8.76
C PHE A 36 1.51 -1.26 7.39
N ILE A 37 1.19 -1.99 6.32
CA ILE A 37 1.35 -1.49 4.95
C ILE A 37 0.34 -0.37 4.65
N GLN A 38 -0.90 -0.47 5.16
CA GLN A 38 -1.87 0.62 5.06
C GLN A 38 -1.37 1.89 5.75
N HIS A 39 -0.78 1.76 6.94
CA HIS A 39 -0.26 2.88 7.72
C HIS A 39 0.88 3.59 6.98
N GLU A 40 1.77 2.84 6.33
CA GLU A 40 2.84 3.39 5.49
C GLU A 40 2.27 4.24 4.33
N ARG A 41 1.21 3.76 3.66
CA ARG A 41 0.52 4.55 2.60
C ARG A 41 -0.10 5.83 3.14
N LEU A 42 -0.70 5.79 4.33
CA LEU A 42 -1.35 6.95 4.95
C LEU A 42 -0.31 8.03 5.28
N ILE A 43 0.82 7.64 5.87
CA ILE A 43 1.93 8.58 6.12
C ILE A 43 2.43 9.17 4.80
N HIS A 44 2.62 8.34 3.76
CA HIS A 44 3.05 8.83 2.46
C HIS A 44 2.09 9.85 1.86
N LEU A 45 0.79 9.59 1.97
CA LEU A 45 -0.24 10.52 1.52
C LEU A 45 -0.18 11.84 2.32
N MET A 46 -0.08 11.77 3.65
CA MET A 46 0.03 12.97 4.50
C MET A 46 1.24 13.81 4.14
N VAL A 47 2.43 13.20 4.04
CA VAL A 47 3.66 13.92 3.70
C VAL A 47 3.57 14.52 2.29
N THR A 48 3.02 13.79 1.32
CA THR A 48 2.85 14.29 -0.06
C THR A 48 1.90 15.49 -0.12
N ILE A 49 0.79 15.45 0.61
CA ILE A 49 -0.15 16.58 0.67
C ILE A 49 0.52 17.79 1.33
N MET A 50 1.26 17.60 2.42
CA MET A 50 2.00 18.70 3.07
C MET A 50 3.03 19.31 2.11
N CYS A 51 3.80 18.51 1.38
CA CYS A 51 4.74 19.00 0.36
C CYS A 51 4.02 19.73 -0.79
N CYS A 52 2.86 19.23 -1.22
CA CYS A 52 2.07 19.86 -2.28
C CYS A 52 1.51 21.21 -1.84
N LEU A 53 1.05 21.33 -0.59
CA LEU A 53 0.63 22.61 0.01
C LEU A 53 1.80 23.60 0.09
N LEU A 54 2.98 23.15 0.53
CA LEU A 54 4.18 23.99 0.56
C LEU A 54 4.59 24.47 -0.82
N LEU A 55 4.55 23.58 -1.83
CA LEU A 55 4.82 23.92 -3.22
C LEU A 55 3.80 24.94 -3.75
N PHE A 56 2.53 24.80 -3.42
CA PHE A 56 1.50 25.76 -3.81
C PHE A 56 1.72 27.14 -3.17
N ILE A 57 2.06 27.18 -1.88
CA ILE A 57 2.41 28.42 -1.19
C ILE A 57 3.67 29.05 -1.79
N GLY A 58 4.70 28.25 -2.07
CA GLY A 58 5.93 28.69 -2.72
C GLY A 58 5.67 29.32 -4.08
N MET A 59 4.83 28.69 -4.90
CA MET A 59 4.40 29.24 -6.18
C MET A 59 3.67 30.58 -6.00
N CYS A 60 2.73 30.69 -5.05
CA CYS A 60 2.03 31.95 -4.78
C CYS A 60 3.00 33.08 -4.38
N VAL A 61 3.99 32.78 -3.53
CA VAL A 61 5.01 33.75 -3.10
C VAL A 61 5.86 34.19 -4.30
N PHE A 62 6.27 33.25 -5.16
CA PHE A 62 7.00 33.55 -6.38
C PHE A 62 6.21 34.50 -7.30
N PHE A 63 4.91 34.24 -7.51
CA PHE A 63 4.07 35.10 -8.36
C PHE A 63 3.86 36.52 -7.82
N ILE A 64 3.88 36.71 -6.50
CA ILE A 64 3.66 38.03 -5.89
C ILE A 64 4.97 38.82 -5.78
N SER A 65 6.06 38.15 -5.40
CA SER A 65 7.31 38.82 -5.00
C SER A 65 8.43 38.71 -6.04
N GLU A 66 8.23 37.95 -7.11
CA GLU A 66 9.21 37.68 -8.18
C GLU A 66 10.58 37.17 -7.65
N LEU A 67 10.58 36.49 -6.50
CA LEU A 67 11.78 35.98 -5.86
C LEU A 67 12.25 34.69 -6.56
N THR A 68 13.15 34.82 -7.52
CA THR A 68 13.76 33.69 -8.27
C THR A 68 14.29 32.54 -7.40
N PRO A 69 14.87 32.76 -6.19
CA PRO A 69 15.32 31.65 -5.35
C PRO A 69 14.21 30.67 -4.93
N PHE A 70 12.95 31.11 -4.82
CA PHE A 70 11.82 30.23 -4.49
C PHE A 70 11.53 29.22 -5.60
N LEU A 71 11.84 29.56 -6.85
CA LEU A 71 11.63 28.67 -8.00
C LEU A 71 12.53 27.42 -7.92
N ILE A 72 13.73 27.55 -7.34
CA ILE A 72 14.63 26.41 -7.09
C ILE A 72 14.03 25.49 -6.01
N VAL A 73 13.50 26.08 -4.92
CA VAL A 73 12.87 25.35 -3.82
C VAL A 73 11.62 24.61 -4.32
N ASP A 74 10.77 25.27 -5.10
CA ASP A 74 9.58 24.67 -5.69
C ASP A 74 9.94 23.54 -6.66
N GLY A 75 10.99 23.71 -7.46
CA GLY A 75 11.52 22.65 -8.33
C GLY A 75 11.98 21.42 -7.55
N LEU A 76 12.69 21.63 -6.43
CA LEU A 76 13.10 20.53 -5.54
C LEU A 76 11.90 19.83 -4.89
N LEU A 77 10.91 20.60 -4.42
CA LEU A 77 9.66 20.05 -3.88
C LEU A 77 8.90 19.26 -4.95
N LEU A 78 8.89 19.71 -6.20
CA LEU A 78 8.20 19.04 -7.29
C LEU A 78 8.84 17.69 -7.61
N ILE A 79 10.18 17.62 -7.66
CA ILE A 79 10.91 16.36 -7.83
C ILE A 79 10.61 15.41 -6.68
N LEU A 80 10.58 15.92 -5.45
CA LEU A 80 10.26 15.13 -4.27
C LEU A 80 8.84 14.55 -4.36
N VAL A 81 7.83 15.37 -4.70
CA VAL A 81 6.44 14.93 -4.88
C VAL A 81 6.34 13.84 -5.96
N PHE A 82 7.02 14.01 -7.08
CA PHE A 82 6.99 13.03 -8.17
C PHE A 82 7.65 11.70 -7.77
N CYS A 83 8.81 11.75 -7.12
CA CYS A 83 9.49 10.57 -6.59
C CYS A 83 8.61 9.82 -5.56
N TYR A 84 7.93 10.57 -4.68
CA TYR A 84 7.00 10.03 -3.70
C TYR A 84 5.78 9.36 -4.34
N LEU A 85 5.23 9.95 -5.41
CA LEU A 85 4.13 9.36 -6.18
C LEU A 85 4.49 7.99 -6.78
N ILE A 86 5.68 7.85 -7.37
CA ILE A 86 6.15 6.57 -7.91
C ILE A 86 6.21 5.50 -6.81
N TYR A 87 6.78 5.87 -5.67
CA TYR A 87 6.90 4.95 -4.54
C TYR A 87 5.54 4.55 -3.95
N TYR A 88 4.59 5.49 -3.91
CA TYR A 88 3.21 5.21 -3.51
C TYR A 88 2.57 4.12 -4.39
N PHE A 89 2.72 4.19 -5.72
CA PHE A 89 2.21 3.14 -6.63
C PHE A 89 2.84 1.78 -6.39
N TYR A 90 4.13 1.73 -6.01
CA TYR A 90 4.79 0.47 -5.67
C TYR A 90 4.17 -0.19 -4.43
N ILE A 91 3.91 0.59 -3.37
CA ILE A 91 3.30 0.07 -2.14
C ILE A 91 1.85 -0.35 -2.39
N GLU A 92 1.08 0.41 -3.16
CA GLU A 92 -0.30 0.09 -3.49
C GLU A 92 -0.42 -1.30 -4.14
N ASN A 93 0.45 -1.58 -5.11
CA ASN A 93 0.51 -2.88 -5.78
C ASN A 93 0.85 -4.04 -4.81
N ALA A 94 1.73 -3.79 -3.83
CA ALA A 94 2.06 -4.78 -2.80
C ALA A 94 0.85 -5.05 -1.88
N THR A 95 0.13 -4.00 -1.49
CA THR A 95 -1.07 -4.09 -0.63
C THR A 95 -2.18 -4.89 -1.32
N GLN A 96 -2.41 -4.67 -2.62
CA GLN A 96 -3.39 -5.43 -3.41
C GLN A 96 -3.08 -6.93 -3.49
N LYS A 97 -1.79 -7.30 -3.54
CA LYS A 97 -1.39 -8.71 -3.48
C LYS A 97 -1.69 -9.31 -2.11
N LEU A 98 -1.48 -8.54 -1.03
CA LEU A 98 -1.75 -8.97 0.34
C LEU A 98 -3.25 -9.20 0.58
N TYR A 99 -4.13 -8.32 0.11
CA TYR A 99 -5.60 -8.55 0.18
C TYR A 99 -6.04 -9.79 -0.59
N ARG A 100 -5.47 -10.02 -1.78
CA ARG A 100 -5.78 -11.24 -2.55
C ARG A 100 -5.38 -12.49 -1.79
N LEU A 101 -4.23 -12.47 -1.11
CA LEU A 101 -3.80 -13.58 -0.27
C LEU A 101 -4.71 -13.77 0.95
N TYR A 102 -5.10 -12.69 1.62
CA TYR A 102 -6.08 -12.71 2.71
C TYR A 102 -7.41 -13.34 2.31
N ASN A 103 -7.96 -12.99 1.15
CA ASN A 103 -9.20 -13.57 0.65
C ASN A 103 -9.07 -15.08 0.40
N ARG A 104 -7.90 -15.55 -0.07
CA ARG A 104 -7.62 -16.99 -0.23
C ARG A 104 -7.55 -17.72 1.10
N ILE A 105 -6.99 -17.10 2.14
CA ILE A 105 -6.98 -17.64 3.51
C ILE A 105 -8.42 -17.76 4.03
N CYS A 106 -9.22 -16.70 3.87
CA CYS A 106 -10.62 -16.70 4.33
C CYS A 106 -11.47 -17.76 3.62
N LEU A 107 -11.31 -17.95 2.31
CA LEU A 107 -12.03 -19.00 1.57
C LEU A 107 -11.67 -20.41 2.03
N LYS A 108 -10.42 -20.63 2.46
CA LYS A 108 -9.98 -21.93 2.95
C LYS A 108 -10.49 -22.22 4.37
N ALA A 109 -10.54 -21.19 5.21
CA ALA A 109 -11.08 -21.28 6.56
C ALA A 109 -12.62 -21.36 6.58
N GLU A 110 -13.29 -20.68 5.65
CA GLU A 110 -14.75 -20.58 5.59
C GLU A 110 -15.26 -20.68 4.13
N PRO A 111 -15.38 -21.90 3.57
CA PRO A 111 -15.64 -22.11 2.14
C PRO A 111 -17.04 -21.71 1.66
N ASP A 112 -18.00 -21.52 2.58
CA ASP A 112 -19.37 -21.10 2.26
C ASP A 112 -19.55 -19.57 2.19
N ASN A 113 -18.48 -18.80 2.46
CA ASN A 113 -18.52 -17.34 2.40
C ASN A 113 -18.63 -16.84 0.95
N THR A 114 -19.88 -16.69 0.49
CA THR A 114 -20.26 -16.24 -0.86
C THR A 114 -19.66 -14.86 -1.20
N THR A 115 -19.54 -13.96 -0.23
CA THR A 115 -19.00 -12.60 -0.43
C THR A 115 -17.52 -12.61 -0.82
N VAL A 116 -16.72 -13.44 -0.16
CA VAL A 116 -15.29 -13.58 -0.49
C VAL A 116 -15.10 -14.40 -1.77
N ARG A 117 -15.97 -15.38 -2.02
CA ARG A 117 -15.91 -16.23 -3.22
C ARG A 117 -16.14 -15.42 -4.49
N ASP A 118 -17.09 -14.50 -4.47
CA ASP A 118 -17.36 -13.60 -5.61
C ASP A 118 -16.24 -12.56 -5.81
N ALA A 119 -15.64 -12.07 -4.71
CA ALA A 119 -14.48 -11.17 -4.77
C ALA A 119 -13.21 -11.84 -5.34
N VAL A 120 -13.06 -13.16 -5.17
CA VAL A 120 -11.94 -13.94 -5.74
C VAL A 120 -12.25 -14.46 -7.15
N GLY A 121 -13.51 -14.82 -7.42
CA GLY A 121 -13.97 -15.29 -8.72
C GLY A 121 -13.90 -14.22 -9.82
N THR A 122 -14.18 -12.96 -9.47
CA THR A 122 -14.08 -11.82 -10.39
C THR A 122 -12.62 -11.51 -10.79
N ASN A 123 -11.64 -11.77 -9.92
CA ASN A 123 -10.21 -11.54 -10.23
C ASN A 123 -9.60 -12.57 -11.20
N LYS A 124 -10.31 -13.66 -11.54
CA LYS A 124 -9.87 -14.63 -12.57
C LYS A 124 -10.27 -14.25 -13.99
N MET A 125 -11.06 -13.19 -14.17
CA MET A 125 -11.66 -12.83 -15.46
C MET A 125 -11.08 -11.55 -16.10
N THR A 126 -10.04 -10.97 -15.49
CA THR A 126 -9.23 -9.84 -16.01
C THR A 126 -7.76 -10.12 -15.78
#